data_AF-Q94IT3-F1
#
_entry.id   AF-Q94IT3-F1
#
_cell.length_a   1.000
_cell.length_b   1.000
_cell.length_c   1.000
_cell.angle_alpha   90.00
_cell.angle_beta   90.00
_cell.angle_gamma   90.00
#
_symmetry.space_group_name_H-M   'P 1'
#
loop_
_entity.id
_entity.type
_entity.pdbx_description
1 polymer ?
#
loop_
_entity_poly.entity_id
_entity_poly.type
_entity_poly.pdbx_seq_one_letter_code
_entity_poly.pdbx_strand_id
1 'polypeptide(L)' 'CLKNQANSFGVKLGKAANLPGLCKVTDLNVPISSNVDCS' A
#
# COMPACT_ATOMS: atom_id res chain seq x y z
N CYS A 1 -3.20 -5.32 8.85
CA CYS A 1 -2.63 -4.15 9.56
C CYS A 1 -2.60 -2.89 8.70
N LEU A 2 -1.80 -2.87 7.63
CA LEU A 2 -1.63 -1.68 6.77
C LEU A 2 -2.91 -1.25 6.04
N LYS A 3 -3.70 -2.21 5.52
CA LYS A 3 -5.01 -1.96 4.88
C LYS A 3 -5.93 -1.08 5.74
N ASN A 4 -6.01 -1.33 7.05
CA ASN A 4 -6.88 -0.59 7.96
C ASN A 4 -6.26 0.75 8.40
N GLN A 5 -4.95 0.78 8.61
CA GLN A 5 -4.25 1.99 9.08
C GLN A 5 -4.15 3.08 8.02
N ALA A 6 -4.19 2.73 6.72
CA ALA A 6 -4.07 3.70 5.63
C ALA A 6 -5.11 4.84 5.72
N ASN A 7 -6.33 4.54 6.19
CA ASN A 7 -7.39 5.53 6.39
C ASN A 7 -7.03 6.54 7.49
N SER A 8 -6.49 6.06 8.62
CA SER A 8 -6.12 6.90 9.76
C SER A 8 -4.94 7.84 9.45
N PHE A 9 -4.07 7.45 8.53
CA PHE A 9 -2.93 8.27 8.11
C PHE A 9 -3.27 9.27 6.97
N GLY A 10 -4.51 9.28 6.47
CA GLY A 10 -4.88 10.12 5.34
C GLY A 10 -4.11 9.79 4.05
N VAL A 11 -3.82 8.50 3.84
CA VAL A 11 -2.97 8.05 2.73
C VAL A 11 -3.57 8.43 1.38
N LYS A 12 -2.75 9.07 0.52
CA LYS A 12 -3.04 9.23 -0.90
C LYS A 12 -2.60 7.98 -1.64
N LEU A 13 -3.54 7.08 -1.98
CA LEU A 13 -3.25 5.78 -2.60
C LEU A 13 -2.34 5.88 -3.82
N GLY A 14 -2.54 6.85 -4.71
CA GLY A 14 -1.67 7.04 -5.88
C GLY A 14 -0.21 7.37 -5.53
N LYS A 15 0.05 8.03 -4.39
CA LYS A 15 1.43 8.24 -3.90
C LYS A 15 1.96 6.99 -3.20
N ALA A 16 1.13 6.34 -2.38
CA ALA A 16 1.51 5.13 -1.65
C ALA A 16 1.86 3.96 -2.56
N ALA A 17 1.20 3.83 -3.72
CA ALA A 17 1.49 2.80 -4.71
C ALA A 17 2.92 2.90 -5.29
N ASN A 18 3.51 4.10 -5.32
CA ASN A 18 4.89 4.31 -5.80
C ASN A 18 5.94 4.09 -4.70
N LEU A 19 5.54 4.04 -3.43
CA LEU A 19 6.44 3.96 -2.30
C LEU A 19 7.33 2.68 -2.32
N PRO A 20 6.81 1.49 -2.66
CA PRO A 20 7.65 0.29 -2.76
C PRO A 20 8.82 0.48 -3.74
N GLY A 21 8.55 1.03 -4.93
CA GLY A 21 9.59 1.29 -5.94
C GLY A 21 10.64 2.29 -5.46
N LEU A 22 10.22 3.37 -4.77
CA LEU A 22 11.14 4.34 -4.18
C LEU A 22 12.03 3.73 -3.11
N CYS A 23 11.48 2.81 -2.31
CA CYS A 23 12.21 2.06 -1.28
C CYS A 23 12.95 0.83 -1.83
N LYS A 24 12.97 0.62 -3.16
CA LYS A 24 13.57 -0.54 -3.83
C LYS A 24 13.01 -1.89 -3.33
N VAL A 25 11.75 -1.88 -2.88
CA VAL A 25 10.96 -3.07 -2.58
C VAL A 25 10.27 -3.51 -3.86
N THR A 26 10.89 -4.45 -4.57
CA THR A 26 10.41 -4.94 -5.87
C THR A 26 9.54 -6.19 -5.77
N ASP A 27 9.65 -6.93 -4.67
CA ASP A 27 9.01 -8.24 -4.52
C ASP A 27 7.64 -8.16 -3.84
N LEU A 28 6.97 -7.01 -3.99
CA LEU A 28 5.65 -6.81 -3.42
C LEU A 28 4.58 -7.34 -4.38
N ASN A 29 4.28 -8.64 -4.27
CA ASN A 29 3.23 -9.30 -5.05
C ASN A 29 1.80 -9.00 -4.56
N VAL A 30 1.64 -7.98 -3.71
CA VAL A 30 0.37 -7.58 -3.11
C VAL A 30 0.10 -6.14 -3.50
N PRO A 31 -1.05 -5.84 -4.14
CA PRO A 31 -1.34 -4.48 -4.60
C PRO A 31 -1.58 -3.54 -3.41
N ILE A 32 -1.05 -2.32 -3.51
CA ILE A 32 -1.37 -1.24 -2.56
C ILE A 32 -2.77 -0.71 -2.90
N SER A 33 -3.79 -1.26 -2.24
CA SER A 33 -5.21 -0.93 -2.47
C SER A 33 -6.04 -1.08 -1.19
N SER A 34 -7.10 -0.30 -1.05
CA SER A 34 -8.11 -0.49 0.01
C SER A 34 -8.92 -1.78 -0.17
N ASN A 35 -8.93 -2.35 -1.38
CA ASN A 35 -9.68 -3.55 -1.72
C ASN A 35 -8.81 -4.81 -1.75
N VAL A 36 -7.54 -4.70 -1.33
CA VAL A 36 -6.63 -5.84 -1.31
C VAL A 36 -7.17 -6.96 -0.43
N ASP A 37 -7.12 -8.19 -0.93
CA ASP A 37 -7.48 -9.37 -0.16
C ASP A 37 -6.30 -9.77 0.74
N CYS A 38 -6.59 -10.11 1.99
CA CYS A 38 -5.60 -10.46 3.00
C CYS A 38 -5.97 -11.74 3.78
N SER A 39 -6.96 -12.51 3.29
CA SER A 39 -7.38 -13.79 3.88
C SER A 39 -6.31 -14.86 3.82
#